data_AF-A0A7X5U4X2-F1
#
_entry.id   AF-A0A7X5U4X2-F1
#
_cell.length_a   1.000
_cell.length_b   1.000
_cell.length_c   1.000
_cell.angle_alpha   90.00
_cell.angle_beta   90.00
_cell.angle_gamma   90.00
#
_symmetry.space_group_name_H-M   'P 1'
#
loop_
_entity.id
_entity.type
_entity.pdbx_description
1 polymer ?
#
loop_
_entity_poly.entity_id
_entity_poly.type
_entity_poly.pdbx_seq_one_letter_code
_entity_poly.pdbx_strand_id
1 'polypeptide(L)'
;MAAPAPIVTPTTAAPAPDPCAVNLAAPEIVKAVSELPRDPRSNQAWSPEPLAGNYNECAPLSVVIVKANTNAPNASTRAVMFHLGKFIPTGVPDTYGFNGIDETASTGDTVALKFSNGTPGLDSVVRFRWNGNGVELIGNTGH
;
A
#
# COMPACT_ATOMS: atom_id res chain seq x y z
N MET A 1 -6.80 -55.09 -35.37
CA MET A 1 -6.20 -53.74 -35.43
C MET A 1 -6.78 -52.93 -34.29
N ALA A 2 -5.97 -52.55 -33.29
CA ALA A 2 -6.39 -51.70 -32.18
C ALA A 2 -5.93 -50.25 -32.49
N ALA A 3 -6.85 -49.29 -32.39
CA ALA A 3 -6.57 -47.88 -32.64
C ALA A 3 -5.87 -47.23 -31.43
N PRO A 4 -4.92 -46.30 -31.65
CA PRO A 4 -4.20 -45.64 -30.56
C PRO A 4 -5.09 -44.63 -29.83
N ALA A 5 -5.00 -44.59 -28.50
CA ALA A 5 -5.71 -43.65 -27.65
C ALA A 5 -5.13 -42.22 -27.77
N PRO A 6 -5.96 -41.16 -27.62
CA PRO A 6 -5.50 -39.78 -27.69
C PRO A 6 -4.67 -39.43 -26.44
N ILE A 7 -3.52 -38.79 -26.67
CA ILE A 7 -2.63 -38.28 -25.63
C ILE A 7 -3.20 -36.94 -25.17
N VAL A 8 -3.69 -36.88 -23.92
CA VAL A 8 -4.09 -35.61 -23.30
C VAL A 8 -2.84 -34.88 -22.83
N THR A 9 -2.53 -33.74 -23.45
CA THR A 9 -1.49 -32.83 -22.98
C THR A 9 -1.93 -32.20 -21.66
N PRO A 10 -1.12 -32.20 -20.59
CA PRO A 10 -1.47 -31.47 -19.37
C PRO A 10 -1.49 -29.98 -19.69
N THR A 11 -2.66 -29.36 -19.58
CA THR A 11 -2.81 -27.90 -19.58
C THR A 11 -2.02 -27.38 -18.38
N THR A 12 -0.91 -26.69 -18.62
CA THR A 12 -0.18 -25.98 -17.56
C THR A 12 -1.14 -24.94 -16.98
N ALA A 13 -1.72 -25.23 -15.81
CA ALA A 13 -2.43 -24.24 -15.03
C ALA A 13 -1.44 -23.10 -14.75
N ALA A 14 -1.83 -21.86 -15.04
CA ALA A 14 -1.04 -20.70 -14.63
C ALA A 14 -0.79 -20.79 -13.12
N PRO A 15 0.41 -20.44 -12.64
CA PRO A 15 0.68 -20.35 -11.21
C PRO A 15 -0.44 -19.52 -10.57
N ALA A 16 -1.00 -20.01 -9.46
CA ALA A 16 -1.90 -19.19 -8.67
C ALA A 16 -1.17 -17.88 -8.35
N PRO A 17 -1.83 -16.71 -8.50
CA PRO A 17 -1.19 -15.45 -8.16
C PRO A 17 -0.63 -15.55 -6.75
N ASP A 18 0.65 -15.23 -6.60
CA ASP A 18 1.31 -15.29 -5.29
C ASP A 18 0.53 -14.39 -4.33
N PRO A 19 -0.06 -14.93 -3.26
CA PRO A 19 -0.80 -14.12 -2.29
C PRO A 19 0.13 -13.07 -1.66
N CYS A 20 1.42 -13.37 -1.60
CA CYS A 20 2.45 -12.49 -1.09
C CYS A 20 2.98 -11.47 -2.11
N ALA A 21 2.40 -11.38 -3.30
CA ALA A 21 2.76 -10.33 -4.25
C ALA A 21 2.10 -9.00 -3.86
N VAL A 22 2.73 -7.89 -4.25
CA VAL A 22 2.12 -6.57 -4.07
C VAL A 22 0.84 -6.48 -4.89
N ASN A 23 -0.27 -6.19 -4.23
CA ASN A 23 -1.59 -6.07 -4.86
C ASN A 23 -2.35 -4.83 -4.40
N LEU A 24 -2.26 -3.75 -5.19
CA LEU A 24 -2.98 -2.50 -4.91
C LEU A 24 -4.48 -2.53 -5.25
N ALA A 25 -4.95 -3.61 -5.90
CA ALA A 25 -6.35 -3.85 -6.19
C ALA A 25 -7.02 -4.79 -5.17
N ALA A 26 -6.34 -5.08 -4.05
CA ALA A 26 -6.88 -5.94 -3.01
C ALA A 26 -8.16 -5.35 -2.39
N PRO A 27 -9.23 -6.16 -2.20
CA PRO A 27 -10.48 -5.68 -1.62
C PRO A 27 -10.32 -5.19 -0.17
N GLU A 28 -9.29 -5.66 0.54
CA GLU A 28 -8.90 -5.20 1.88
C GLU A 28 -8.56 -3.72 1.91
N ILE A 29 -7.99 -3.18 0.82
CA ILE A 29 -7.69 -1.75 0.70
C ILE A 29 -9.01 -0.98 0.69
N VAL A 30 -9.96 -1.37 -0.15
CA VAL A 30 -11.27 -0.70 -0.25
C VAL A 30 -12.02 -0.73 1.08
N LYS A 31 -11.97 -1.86 1.80
CA LYS A 31 -12.54 -1.99 3.15
C LYS A 31 -11.87 -1.04 4.13
N ALA A 32 -10.55 -1.08 4.22
CA ALA A 32 -9.77 -0.21 5.12
C ALA A 32 -10.04 1.27 4.86
N VAL A 33 -10.07 1.68 3.59
CA VAL A 33 -10.37 3.04 3.14
C VAL A 33 -11.78 3.46 3.55
N SER A 34 -12.75 2.54 3.48
CA SER A 34 -14.14 2.79 3.89
C SER A 34 -14.29 2.91 5.42
N GLU A 35 -13.42 2.27 6.19
CA GLU A 35 -13.37 2.39 7.66
C GLU A 35 -12.68 3.68 8.14
N LEU A 36 -11.95 4.37 7.26
CA LEU A 36 -11.26 5.60 7.64
C LEU A 36 -12.25 6.73 7.96
N PRO A 37 -11.95 7.56 8.97
CA PRO A 37 -12.66 8.81 9.14
C PRO A 37 -12.48 9.70 7.91
N ARG A 38 -13.49 10.53 7.64
CA ARG A 38 -13.44 11.53 6.56
C ARG A 38 -12.22 12.44 6.73
N ASP A 39 -11.70 12.92 5.61
CA ASP A 39 -10.57 13.85 5.60
C ASP A 39 -10.90 15.10 6.44
N PRO A 40 -10.11 15.44 7.47
CA PRO A 40 -10.44 16.53 8.38
C PRO A 40 -10.37 17.91 7.73
N ARG A 41 -9.67 18.06 6.59
CA ARG A 41 -9.53 19.34 5.89
C ARG A 41 -10.69 19.64 4.94
N SER A 42 -11.17 18.61 4.24
CA SER A 42 -12.19 18.74 3.19
C SER A 42 -13.52 18.07 3.51
N ASN A 43 -13.58 17.30 4.61
CA ASN A 43 -14.70 16.45 5.03
C ASN A 43 -15.15 15.43 3.95
N GLN A 44 -14.26 15.13 3.00
CA GLN A 44 -14.49 14.17 1.93
C GLN A 44 -14.14 12.74 2.37
N ALA A 45 -14.80 11.78 1.73
CA ALA A 45 -14.36 10.40 1.80
C ALA A 45 -13.02 10.22 1.07
N TRP A 46 -12.31 9.14 1.37
CA TRP A 46 -11.07 8.76 0.69
C TRP A 46 -11.38 7.97 -0.59
N SER A 47 -10.54 8.12 -1.62
CA SER A 47 -10.65 7.33 -2.85
C SER A 47 -10.27 5.87 -2.57
N PRO A 48 -11.08 4.88 -2.99
CA PRO A 48 -10.77 3.46 -2.80
C PRO A 48 -9.60 2.99 -3.65
N GLU A 49 -9.27 3.74 -4.71
CA GLU A 49 -8.11 3.49 -5.56
C GLU A 49 -6.88 4.19 -4.98
N PRO A 50 -5.87 3.43 -4.53
CA PRO A 50 -4.64 4.01 -3.99
C PRO A 50 -3.81 4.66 -5.11
N LEU A 51 -3.18 5.78 -4.78
CA LEU A 51 -2.25 6.49 -5.65
C LEU A 51 -0.93 5.74 -5.82
N ALA A 52 -0.47 5.11 -4.73
CA ALA A 52 0.78 4.37 -4.63
C ALA A 52 0.70 3.42 -3.43
N GLY A 53 1.58 2.43 -3.34
CA GLY A 53 1.64 1.54 -2.19
C GLY A 53 2.40 0.26 -2.47
N ASN A 54 2.61 -0.53 -1.43
CA ASN A 54 3.23 -1.86 -1.47
C ASN A 54 2.38 -2.88 -0.72
N TYR A 55 1.05 -2.78 -0.81
CA TYR A 55 0.12 -3.69 -0.10
C TYR A 55 0.48 -5.16 -0.36
N ASN A 56 0.81 -5.89 0.70
CA ASN A 56 1.15 -7.29 0.67
C ASN A 56 0.54 -7.97 1.91
N GLU A 57 -0.31 -8.97 1.70
CA GLU A 57 -0.96 -9.69 2.80
C GLU A 57 0.01 -10.58 3.62
N CYS A 58 1.18 -10.90 3.08
CA CYS A 58 2.20 -11.68 3.77
C CYS A 58 3.26 -10.82 4.47
N ALA A 59 3.31 -9.51 4.19
CA ALA A 59 4.32 -8.64 4.78
C ALA A 59 3.92 -8.16 6.19
N PRO A 60 4.84 -8.18 7.16
CA PRO A 60 4.61 -7.59 8.47
C PRO A 60 4.18 -6.12 8.42
N LEU A 61 4.63 -5.33 7.45
CA LEU A 61 4.16 -3.97 7.26
C LEU A 61 4.01 -3.68 5.78
N SER A 62 2.80 -3.27 5.41
CA SER A 62 2.50 -2.74 4.08
C SER A 62 1.78 -1.42 4.18
N VAL A 63 1.79 -0.63 3.11
CA VAL A 63 1.11 0.65 3.09
C VAL A 63 0.54 0.94 1.71
N VAL A 64 -0.58 1.67 1.70
CA VAL A 64 -1.11 2.30 0.49
C VAL A 64 -1.41 3.76 0.76
N ILE A 65 -1.19 4.61 -0.23
CA ILE A 65 -1.44 6.03 -0.15
C ILE A 65 -2.76 6.29 -0.88
N VAL A 66 -3.72 6.83 -0.16
CA VAL A 66 -5.00 7.25 -0.75
C VAL A 66 -5.08 8.76 -0.78
N LYS A 67 -5.81 9.27 -1.77
CA LYS A 67 -6.17 10.68 -1.87
C LYS A 67 -7.61 10.90 -1.42
N ALA A 68 -7.91 12.10 -0.94
CA ALA A 68 -9.28 12.53 -0.73
C ALA A 68 -10.04 12.49 -2.07
N ASN A 69 -11.29 12.03 -2.04
CA ASN A 69 -12.15 11.90 -3.21
C ASN A 69 -12.69 13.27 -3.64
N THR A 70 -11.80 14.14 -4.12
CA THR A 70 -12.07 15.49 -4.56
C THR A 70 -11.32 15.80 -5.84
N ASN A 71 -11.83 16.76 -6.62
CA ASN A 71 -11.17 17.28 -7.83
C ASN A 71 -10.21 18.44 -7.51
N ALA A 72 -9.85 18.64 -6.24
CA ALA A 72 -8.92 19.70 -5.85
C ALA A 72 -7.50 19.42 -6.39
N PRO A 73 -6.79 20.43 -6.90
CA PRO A 73 -5.43 20.27 -7.43
C PRO A 73 -4.43 19.80 -6.38
N ASN A 74 -4.69 20.10 -5.09
CA ASN A 74 -3.88 19.69 -3.94
C ASN A 74 -4.73 18.88 -2.97
N ALA A 75 -5.35 17.80 -3.45
CA ALA A 75 -6.13 16.91 -2.60
C ALA A 75 -5.25 16.35 -1.45
N SER A 76 -5.80 16.30 -0.24
CA SER A 76 -5.13 15.65 0.89
C SER A 76 -4.82 14.20 0.53
N THR A 77 -3.61 13.75 0.86
CA THR A 77 -3.24 12.34 0.79
C THR A 77 -3.00 11.79 2.19
N ARG A 78 -3.19 10.48 2.34
CA ARG A 78 -2.98 9.77 3.60
C ARG A 78 -2.43 8.37 3.32
N ALA A 79 -1.43 7.96 4.09
CA ALA A 79 -0.94 6.59 4.05
C ALA A 79 -1.71 5.68 5.02
N VAL A 80 -2.26 4.59 4.50
CA VAL A 80 -3.05 3.57 5.19
C VAL A 80 -2.19 2.33 5.32
N MET A 81 -1.89 1.95 6.55
CA MET A 81 -0.94 0.87 6.84
C MET A 81 -1.66 -0.43 7.21
N PHE A 82 -1.03 -1.54 6.87
CA PHE A 82 -1.53 -2.88 7.05
C PHE A 82 -0.45 -3.77 7.66
N HIS A 83 -0.85 -4.66 8.57
CA HIS A 83 -0.01 -5.70 9.14
C HIS A 83 -0.58 -7.05 8.72
N LEU A 84 0.18 -7.84 7.94
CA LEU A 84 -0.27 -9.14 7.44
C LEU A 84 -1.65 -9.06 6.75
N GLY A 85 -1.82 -8.06 5.86
CA GLY A 85 -3.06 -7.79 5.14
C GLY A 85 -4.18 -7.15 5.97
N LYS A 86 -4.00 -6.98 7.28
CA LYS A 86 -5.00 -6.37 8.16
C LYS A 86 -4.75 -4.89 8.36
N PHE A 87 -5.79 -4.09 8.18
CA PHE A 87 -5.73 -2.65 8.43
C PHE A 87 -5.36 -2.35 9.89
N ILE A 88 -4.47 -1.38 10.10
CA ILE A 88 -4.03 -0.91 11.41
C ILE A 88 -4.73 0.44 11.70
N PRO A 89 -5.82 0.47 12.48
CA PRO A 89 -6.57 1.70 12.72
C PRO A 89 -5.93 2.64 13.75
N THR A 90 -5.07 2.13 14.63
CA THR A 90 -4.47 2.86 15.75
C THR A 90 -2.98 2.54 15.89
N GLY A 91 -2.22 3.39 16.58
CA GLY A 91 -0.78 3.20 16.72
C GLY A 91 -0.01 3.47 15.42
N VAL A 92 -0.61 4.22 14.50
CA VAL A 92 0.01 4.77 13.30
C VAL A 92 0.14 6.29 13.49
N PRO A 93 1.33 6.87 13.33
CA PRO A 93 1.49 8.33 13.36
C PRO A 93 0.69 9.00 12.22
N ASP A 94 0.50 10.31 12.30
CA ASP A 94 -0.14 11.05 11.21
C ASP A 94 0.69 10.96 9.92
N THR A 95 0.17 10.22 8.94
CA THR A 95 0.81 9.93 7.64
C THR A 95 0.20 10.76 6.51
N TYR A 96 -0.18 12.00 6.80
CA TYR A 96 -0.75 12.90 5.81
C TYR A 96 0.32 13.54 4.93
N GLY A 97 -0.03 13.81 3.66
CA GLY A 97 0.81 14.56 2.73
C GLY A 97 1.72 13.71 1.85
N PHE A 98 2.10 12.50 2.27
CA PHE A 98 2.88 11.58 1.43
C PHE A 98 2.14 11.23 0.14
N ASN A 99 2.86 11.19 -0.98
CA ASN A 99 2.29 10.97 -2.31
C ASN A 99 2.98 9.86 -3.10
N GLY A 100 4.00 9.23 -2.53
CA GLY A 100 4.65 8.06 -3.08
C GLY A 100 5.27 7.19 -2.00
N ILE A 101 5.82 6.06 -2.42
CA ILE A 101 6.63 5.19 -1.57
C ILE A 101 7.98 4.96 -2.22
N ASP A 102 9.01 4.73 -1.41
CA ASP A 102 10.31 4.30 -1.88
C ASP A 102 10.41 2.78 -1.69
N GLU A 103 10.16 2.04 -2.77
CA GLU A 103 10.19 0.58 -2.77
C GLU A 103 11.61 0.03 -2.50
N THR A 104 12.65 0.78 -2.85
CA THR A 104 14.05 0.37 -2.62
C THR A 104 14.45 0.47 -1.15
N ALA A 105 13.82 1.40 -0.44
CA ALA A 105 13.99 1.60 0.99
C ALA A 105 12.91 0.90 1.84
N SER A 106 11.96 0.22 1.21
CA SER A 106 10.90 -0.56 1.87
C SER A 106 11.29 -2.04 1.91
N THR A 107 11.04 -2.68 3.05
CA THR A 107 11.26 -4.12 3.29
C THR A 107 9.96 -4.75 3.80
N GLY A 108 9.99 -6.02 4.21
CA GLY A 108 8.79 -6.71 4.71
C GLY A 108 8.19 -6.08 5.97
N ASP A 109 9.01 -5.53 6.87
CA ASP A 109 8.58 -4.91 8.13
C ASP A 109 8.73 -3.38 8.17
N THR A 110 9.33 -2.79 7.13
CA THR A 110 9.60 -1.36 7.04
C THR A 110 9.03 -0.78 5.76
N VAL A 111 8.30 0.33 5.86
CA VAL A 111 7.79 1.08 4.70
C VAL A 111 8.40 2.48 4.66
N ALA A 112 8.87 2.89 3.49
CA ALA A 112 9.42 4.21 3.26
C ALA A 112 8.42 5.06 2.49
N LEU A 113 7.81 6.04 3.17
CA LEU A 113 6.90 6.99 2.56
C LEU A 113 7.67 8.17 1.97
N LYS A 114 7.34 8.53 0.74
CA LYS A 114 7.94 9.65 0.01
C LYS A 114 6.95 10.80 -0.10
N PHE A 115 7.45 12.00 0.18
CA PHE A 115 6.79 13.25 -0.15
C PHE A 115 7.56 13.94 -1.26
N SER A 116 6.90 14.17 -2.40
CA SER A 116 7.45 14.88 -3.54
C SER A 116 6.61 16.12 -3.85
N ASN A 117 7.21 17.31 -3.87
CA ASN A 117 6.52 18.52 -4.33
C ASN A 117 6.70 18.77 -5.85
N GLY A 118 7.07 17.73 -6.60
CA GLY A 118 7.34 17.80 -8.04
C GLY A 118 8.71 18.40 -8.41
N THR A 119 9.53 18.79 -7.43
CA THR A 119 10.91 19.25 -7.65
C THR A 119 11.88 18.06 -7.51
N PRO A 120 12.61 17.68 -8.56
CA PRO A 120 13.57 16.58 -8.50
C PRO A 120 14.63 16.83 -7.43
N GLY A 121 14.90 15.83 -6.58
CA GLY A 121 15.95 15.89 -5.56
C GLY A 121 15.55 16.56 -4.24
N LEU A 122 14.32 17.08 -4.12
CA LEU A 122 13.76 17.61 -2.86
C LEU A 122 12.68 16.67 -2.29
N ASP A 123 12.86 15.37 -2.52
CA ASP A 123 11.98 14.34 -2.00
C ASP A 123 12.30 14.09 -0.52
N SER A 124 11.30 14.18 0.36
CA SER A 124 11.44 13.77 1.75
C SER A 124 11.03 12.32 1.90
N VAL A 125 11.90 11.48 2.47
CA VAL A 125 11.61 10.06 2.69
C VAL A 125 11.56 9.77 4.19
N VAL A 126 10.40 9.32 4.66
CA VAL A 126 10.18 8.94 6.06
C VAL A 126 9.96 7.44 6.15
N ARG A 127 10.74 6.78 6.98
CA ARG A 127 10.69 5.33 7.19
C ARG A 127 9.92 4.99 8.46
N PHE A 128 9.02 4.03 8.31
CA PHE A 128 8.20 3.49 9.38
C PHE A 128 8.43 1.99 9.46
N ARG A 129 8.61 1.45 10.67
CA ARG A 129 8.71 0.01 10.89
C ARG A 129 7.59 -0.50 11.76
N TRP A 130 7.29 -1.79 11.64
CA TRP A 130 6.49 -2.51 12.61
C TRP A 130 7.38 -2.96 13.77
N ASN A 131 7.04 -2.58 15.00
CA ASN A 131 7.82 -2.95 16.20
C ASN A 131 7.23 -4.15 16.97
N GLY A 132 6.22 -4.82 16.43
CA GLY A 132 5.50 -5.92 17.09
C GLY A 132 4.17 -5.51 17.72
N ASN A 133 3.99 -4.24 18.07
CA ASN A 133 2.76 -3.71 18.67
C ASN A 133 2.11 -2.60 17.84
N GLY A 134 2.92 -1.84 17.10
CA GLY A 134 2.44 -0.73 16.28
C GLY A 134 3.48 -0.29 15.27
N VAL A 135 3.16 0.81 14.60
CA VAL A 135 4.05 1.43 13.63
C VAL A 135 4.88 2.51 14.31
N GLU A 136 6.19 2.44 14.12
CA GLU A 136 7.16 3.36 14.70
C GLU A 136 7.96 4.06 13.60
N LEU A 137 8.13 5.38 13.72
CA LEU A 137 9.00 6.14 12.84
C LEU A 137 10.46 5.89 13.22
N ILE A 138 11.26 5.40 12.27
CA ILE A 138 12.66 5.00 12.52
C ILE A 138 13.71 5.84 11.81
N GLY A 139 13.27 6.77 10.97
CA GLY A 139 14.18 7.71 10.33
C GLY A 139 13.47 8.59 9.32
N ASN A 140 13.92 9.83 9.22
CA ASN A 140 13.57 10.73 8.14
C ASN A 140 14.86 11.09 7.41
N THR A 141 14.95 10.78 6.13
CA THR A 141 15.99 11.30 5.27
C THR A 141 15.40 12.54 4.59
N GLY A 142 15.55 13.68 5.26
CA GLY A 142 15.34 14.99 4.63
C GLY A 142 16.68 15.46 4.09
N HIS A 143 16.75 15.71 2.78
CA HIS A 143 17.88 16.40 2.14
C HIS A 143 17.61 17.89 2.06
#